data_AF-A0A1G9J9R8-F1
#
_entry.id   AF-A0A1G9J9R8-F1
#
_cell.length_a   1.000
_cell.length_b   1.000
_cell.length_c   1.000
_cell.angle_alpha   90.00
_cell.angle_beta   90.00
_cell.angle_gamma   90.00
#
_symmetry.space_group_name_H-M   'P 1'
#
loop_
_entity.id
_entity.type
_entity.pdbx_description
1 polymer ?
#
loop_
_entity_poly.entity_id
_entity_poly.type
_entity_poly.pdbx_seq_one_letter_code
_entity_poly.pdbx_strand_id
1 'polypeptide(L)'
;MRVDDKDNETIAQVLAELLTTYKVNGSDVARAIGGSPSTVSTWLAGKRTPRDDAIRKIAEAYPKYTVQRLTAAAGRKAPAPLSPDARQRILDVFDRLTEEQQQMLTIQAAALAESNRHSS
;
A
#
# COMPACT_ATOMS: atom_id res chain seq x y z
N MET A 1 -23.84 -24.44 1.73
CA MET A 1 -22.78 -24.08 0.77
C MET A 1 -22.08 -22.87 1.35
N ARG A 2 -20.79 -23.00 1.70
CA ARG A 2 -20.07 -21.98 2.49
C ARG A 2 -19.86 -20.71 1.66
N VAL A 3 -20.07 -19.59 2.32
CA VAL A 3 -19.89 -18.22 1.83
C VAL A 3 -18.45 -18.06 1.31
N ASP A 4 -18.33 -17.42 0.15
CA ASP A 4 -17.13 -17.26 -0.66
C ASP A 4 -15.92 -16.69 0.11
N ASP A 5 -14.80 -17.41 0.05
CA ASP A 5 -13.48 -17.07 0.61
C ASP A 5 -12.75 -15.99 -0.23
N LYS A 6 -13.49 -15.03 -0.81
CA LYS A 6 -12.98 -13.98 -1.71
C LYS A 6 -12.35 -12.78 -0.98
N ASP A 7 -12.44 -12.73 0.34
CA ASP A 7 -12.20 -11.50 1.10
C ASP A 7 -10.78 -11.34 1.67
N ASN A 8 -9.80 -12.18 1.29
CA ASN A 8 -8.41 -12.00 1.73
C ASN A 8 -7.38 -12.34 0.64
N GLU A 9 -7.47 -11.63 -0.49
CA GLU A 9 -6.48 -11.71 -1.57
C GLU A 9 -5.06 -11.44 -1.03
N THR A 10 -4.14 -12.38 -1.23
CA THR A 10 -2.75 -12.28 -0.79
C THR A 10 -1.88 -11.56 -1.81
N ILE A 11 -0.77 -10.98 -1.37
CA ILE A 11 0.18 -10.31 -2.28
C ILE A 11 0.72 -11.24 -3.36
N ALA A 12 0.87 -12.53 -3.06
CA ALA A 12 1.28 -13.53 -4.03
C ALA A 12 0.24 -13.68 -5.16
N GLN A 13 -1.05 -13.69 -4.82
CA GLN A 13 -2.14 -13.74 -5.80
C GLN A 13 -2.20 -12.47 -6.64
N VAL A 14 -2.09 -11.28 -6.01
CA VAL A 14 -2.06 -10.00 -6.74
C VAL A 14 -0.89 -9.95 -7.72
N LEU A 15 0.30 -10.37 -7.28
CA LEU A 15 1.48 -10.39 -8.11
C LEU A 15 1.35 -11.41 -9.26
N ALA A 16 0.79 -12.60 -9.01
CA ALA A 16 0.53 -13.58 -10.06
C ALA A 16 -0.46 -13.07 -11.12
N GLU A 17 -1.50 -12.36 -10.69
CA GLU A 17 -2.44 -11.68 -11.60
C GLU A 17 -1.74 -10.59 -12.41
N LEU A 18 -0.86 -9.81 -11.78
CA LEU A 18 -0.06 -8.76 -12.42
C LEU A 18 0.81 -9.33 -13.54
N LEU A 19 1.54 -10.43 -13.26
CA LEU A 19 2.37 -11.10 -14.25
C LEU A 19 1.56 -11.52 -15.48
N THR A 20 0.37 -12.09 -15.25
CA THR A 20 -0.52 -12.55 -16.32
C THR A 20 -1.10 -11.37 -17.11
N THR A 21 -1.55 -10.32 -16.41
CA THR A 21 -2.22 -9.15 -17.01
C THR A 21 -1.26 -8.34 -17.87
N TYR A 22 -0.04 -8.10 -17.39
CA TYR A 22 0.96 -7.33 -18.12
C TYR A 22 1.85 -8.20 -19.02
N LYS A 23 1.68 -9.53 -19.01
CA LYS A 23 2.52 -10.51 -19.73
C LYS A 23 4.01 -10.34 -19.42
N VAL A 24 4.31 -10.10 -18.15
CA VAL A 24 5.67 -9.92 -17.63
C VAL A 24 6.06 -11.07 -16.71
N ASN A 25 7.35 -11.25 -16.45
CA ASN A 25 7.84 -12.22 -15.47
C ASN A 25 8.41 -11.52 -14.21
N GLY A 26 8.76 -12.31 -13.19
CA GLY A 26 9.30 -11.77 -11.93
C GLY A 26 10.61 -10.98 -12.09
N SER A 27 11.42 -11.27 -13.11
CA SER A 27 12.63 -10.50 -13.40
C SER A 27 12.32 -9.15 -14.02
N ASP A 28 11.26 -9.04 -14.82
CA ASP A 28 10.80 -7.76 -15.36
C ASP A 28 10.23 -6.87 -14.26
N VAL A 29 9.46 -7.45 -13.32
CA VAL A 29 8.99 -6.74 -12.12
C VAL A 29 10.17 -6.27 -11.28
N ALA A 30 11.17 -7.13 -11.06
CA ALA A 30 12.38 -6.76 -10.33
C ALA A 30 13.12 -5.59 -11.01
N ARG A 31 13.25 -5.62 -12.34
CA ARG A 31 13.87 -4.54 -13.12
C ARG A 31 13.08 -3.23 -12.98
N ALA A 32 11.75 -3.30 -13.07
CA ALA A 32 10.88 -2.13 -12.99
C ALA A 32 10.98 -1.40 -11.63
N ILE A 33 11.21 -2.15 -10.54
CA ILE A 33 11.32 -1.58 -9.19
C ILE A 33 12.77 -1.35 -8.71
N GLY A 34 13.76 -1.69 -9.54
CA GLY A 34 15.18 -1.66 -9.18
C GLY A 34 15.54 -2.64 -8.05
N GLY A 35 14.89 -3.80 -8.01
CA GLY A 35 15.08 -4.87 -7.02
C GLY A 35 15.74 -6.13 -7.59
N SER A 36 15.83 -7.17 -6.77
CA SER A 36 16.35 -8.49 -7.17
C SER A 36 15.23 -9.45 -7.59
N PRO A 37 15.39 -10.26 -8.66
CA PRO A 37 14.46 -11.32 -9.03
C PRO A 37 14.19 -12.31 -7.89
N SER A 38 15.19 -12.60 -7.06
CA SER A 38 15.06 -13.49 -5.90
C SER A 38 14.09 -12.93 -4.85
N THR A 39 14.10 -11.61 -4.66
CA THR A 39 13.18 -10.93 -3.75
C THR A 39 11.74 -11.05 -4.26
N VAL A 40 11.52 -10.81 -5.55
CA VAL A 40 10.19 -10.93 -6.18
C VAL A 40 9.70 -12.39 -6.15
N SER A 41 10.58 -13.35 -6.41
CA SER A 41 10.27 -14.78 -6.29
C SER A 41 9.84 -15.17 -4.88
N THR A 42 10.48 -14.60 -3.86
CA THR A 42 10.11 -14.82 -2.45
C THR A 42 8.70 -14.29 -2.14
N TRP A 43 8.29 -13.18 -2.75
CA TRP A 43 6.93 -12.63 -2.62
C TRP A 43 5.89 -13.47 -3.35
N LEU A 44 6.19 -13.92 -4.57
CA LEU A 44 5.34 -14.83 -5.35
C LEU A 44 5.13 -16.17 -4.64
N ALA A 45 6.14 -16.65 -3.91
CA ALA A 45 6.05 -17.85 -3.08
C ALA A 45 5.33 -17.62 -1.74
N GLY A 46 4.88 -16.39 -1.44
CA GLY A 46 4.22 -16.04 -0.18
C GLY A 46 5.12 -16.08 1.06
N LYS A 47 6.44 -16.22 0.89
CA LYS A 47 7.39 -16.36 2.00
C LYS A 47 7.71 -15.04 2.69
N ARG A 48 7.54 -13.91 1.99
CA ARG A 48 7.71 -12.55 2.49
C ARG A 48 6.72 -11.62 1.81
N THR A 49 6.47 -10.46 2.40
CA THR A 49 5.71 -9.38 1.79
C THR A 49 6.64 -8.25 1.34
N PRO A 50 6.35 -7.56 0.22
CA PRO A 50 7.10 -6.38 -0.22
C PRO A 50 6.97 -5.27 0.83
N ARG A 51 7.99 -4.43 0.96
CA ARG A 51 7.92 -3.21 1.78
C ARG A 51 7.18 -2.09 1.05
N ASP A 52 6.82 -1.04 1.77
CA ASP A 52 6.02 0.07 1.23
C ASP A 52 6.69 0.79 0.05
N ASP A 53 8.02 0.89 0.05
CA ASP A 53 8.78 1.44 -1.07
C ASP A 53 8.64 0.57 -2.32
N ALA A 54 8.75 -0.75 -2.19
CA ALA A 54 8.54 -1.69 -3.27
C ALA A 54 7.08 -1.66 -3.75
N ILE A 55 6.10 -1.57 -2.84
CA ILE A 55 4.68 -1.46 -3.19
C ILE A 55 4.41 -0.20 -4.02
N ARG A 56 4.95 0.96 -3.62
CA ARG A 56 4.82 2.20 -4.39
C ARG A 56 5.40 2.07 -5.78
N LYS A 57 6.61 1.52 -5.90
CA LYS A 57 7.26 1.30 -7.19
C LYS A 57 6.50 0.32 -8.09
N ILE A 58 5.91 -0.74 -7.51
CA ILE A 58 5.04 -1.66 -8.26
C ILE A 58 3.81 -0.89 -8.78
N ALA A 59 3.16 -0.09 -7.94
CA ALA A 59 1.97 0.67 -8.36
C ALA A 59 2.28 1.73 -9.42
N GLU A 60 3.45 2.37 -9.35
CA GLU A 60 3.93 3.31 -10.37
C GLU A 60 4.22 2.60 -11.72
N ALA A 61 4.90 1.46 -11.68
CA ALA A 61 5.22 0.68 -12.88
C ALA A 61 4.01 -0.03 -13.49
N TYR A 62 3.01 -0.37 -12.67
CA TYR A 62 1.83 -1.15 -13.05
C TYR A 62 0.54 -0.49 -12.53
N PRO A 63 0.07 0.60 -13.18
CA PRO A 63 -0.99 1.47 -12.63
C PRO A 63 -2.35 0.81 -12.34
N LYS A 64 -2.63 -0.37 -12.93
CA LYS A 64 -3.86 -1.14 -12.62
C LYS A 64 -3.85 -1.70 -11.18
N TYR A 65 -2.67 -1.83 -10.56
CA TYR A 65 -2.48 -2.36 -9.22
C TYR A 65 -2.14 -1.21 -8.26
N THR A 66 -3.15 -0.66 -7.60
CA THR A 66 -2.98 0.51 -6.72
C THR A 66 -2.19 0.16 -5.46
N VAL A 67 -1.53 1.17 -4.89
CA VAL A 67 -0.86 1.07 -3.58
C VAL A 67 -1.80 0.50 -2.52
N GLN A 68 -3.06 0.93 -2.53
CA GLN A 68 -4.08 0.45 -1.58
C GLN A 68 -4.31 -1.06 -1.71
N ARG A 69 -4.53 -1.58 -2.93
CA ARG A 69 -4.77 -3.02 -3.16
C ARG A 69 -3.55 -3.85 -2.79
N LEU A 70 -2.37 -3.42 -3.22
CA LEU A 70 -1.10 -4.12 -2.93
C LEU A 70 -0.78 -4.14 -1.43
N THR A 71 -1.00 -3.04 -0.71
CA THR A 71 -0.76 -2.98 0.74
C THR A 71 -1.79 -3.80 1.51
N ALA A 72 -3.07 -3.75 1.13
CA ALA A 72 -4.11 -4.60 1.71
C ALA A 72 -3.77 -6.08 1.52
N ALA A 73 -3.34 -6.47 0.32
CA ALA A 73 -2.95 -7.83 0.00
C ALA A 73 -1.64 -8.28 0.70
N ALA A 74 -0.78 -7.33 1.09
CA ALA A 74 0.37 -7.58 1.95
C ALA A 74 -0.01 -7.79 3.43
N GLY A 75 -1.30 -7.82 3.76
CA GLY A 75 -1.81 -7.99 5.14
C GLY A 75 -1.57 -6.77 6.02
N ARG A 76 -1.20 -5.62 5.42
CA ARG A 76 -0.98 -4.37 6.14
C ARG A 76 -2.22 -3.49 6.02
N LYS A 77 -2.59 -2.81 7.10
CA LYS A 77 -3.58 -1.73 7.05
C LYS A 77 -2.97 -0.54 6.32
N ALA A 78 -3.08 -0.51 5.01
CA ALA A 78 -2.77 0.69 4.24
C ALA A 78 -3.63 1.85 4.77
N PRO A 79 -3.07 3.04 5.05
CA PRO A 79 -3.90 4.21 5.17
C PRO A 79 -4.58 4.41 3.81
N ALA A 80 -5.89 4.15 3.76
CA ALA A 80 -6.68 4.42 2.57
C ALA A 80 -6.61 5.94 2.26
N PRO A 81 -6.60 6.34 0.98
CA PRO A 81 -6.76 7.74 0.65
C PRO A 81 -8.07 8.25 1.26
N LEU A 82 -8.03 9.46 1.84
CA LEU A 82 -9.25 10.11 2.32
C LEU A 82 -10.20 10.31 1.15
N SER A 83 -11.47 9.93 1.31
CA SER A 83 -12.50 10.36 0.36
C SER A 83 -12.56 11.89 0.32
N PRO A 84 -13.01 12.50 -0.80
CA PRO A 84 -13.17 13.96 -0.88
C PRO A 84 -13.97 14.52 0.30
N ASP A 85 -15.07 13.87 0.68
CA ASP A 85 -15.91 14.28 1.81
C ASP A 85 -15.20 14.16 3.17
N ALA A 86 -14.37 13.13 3.35
CA ALA A 86 -13.58 12.98 4.57
C ALA A 86 -12.47 14.04 4.66
N ARG A 87 -11.82 14.34 3.53
CA ARG A 87 -10.82 15.40 3.44
C ARG A 87 -11.43 16.76 3.80
N GLN A 88 -12.59 17.09 3.22
CA GLN A 88 -13.25 18.38 3.49
C GLN A 88 -13.62 18.51 4.97
N ARG A 89 -14.24 17.49 5.56
CA ARG A 89 -14.59 17.50 6.99
C ARG A 89 -13.37 17.69 7.90
N ILE A 90 -12.22 17.14 7.55
CA ILE A 90 -10.99 17.32 8.32
C ILE A 90 -10.52 18.78 8.23
N LEU A 91 -10.52 19.38 7.04
CA LEU A 91 -10.16 20.78 6.86
C LEU A 91 -11.10 21.70 7.64
N ASP A 92 -12.41 21.47 7.54
CA ASP A 92 -13.43 22.25 8.26
C ASP A 92 -13.22 22.19 9.79
N VAL A 93 -12.73 21.05 10.31
CA VAL A 93 -12.37 20.93 11.73
C VAL A 93 -11.11 21.74 12.05
N PHE A 94 -10.07 21.63 11.24
CA PHE A 94 -8.80 22.34 11.43
C PHE A 94 -8.98 23.87 11.37
N ASP A 95 -9.86 24.38 10.51
CA ASP A 95 -10.17 25.80 10.38
C ASP A 95 -10.76 26.43 11.65
N ARG A 96 -11.31 25.62 12.55
CA ARG A 96 -11.89 26.08 13.84
C ARG A 96 -10.93 25.95 15.02
N LEU A 97 -9.71 25.47 14.80
CA LEU A 97 -8.69 25.32 15.84
C LEU A 97 -7.77 26.53 15.90
N THR A 98 -7.15 26.78 17.05
CA THR A 98 -6.06 27.75 17.14
C THR A 98 -4.79 27.23 16.46
N GLU A 99 -3.87 28.11 16.08
CA GLU A 99 -2.60 27.74 15.45
C GLU A 99 -1.80 26.73 16.31
N GLU A 100 -1.75 26.94 17.63
CA GLU A 100 -1.06 26.03 18.56
C GLU A 100 -1.70 24.62 18.56
N GLN A 101 -3.03 24.53 18.52
CA GLN A 101 -3.75 23.26 18.44
C GLN A 101 -3.54 22.56 17.10
N GLN A 102 -3.53 23.31 16.00
CA GLN A 102 -3.22 22.78 14.67
C GLN A 102 -1.79 22.21 14.62
N GLN A 103 -0.81 22.94 15.17
CA GLN A 103 0.58 22.49 15.24
C GLN A 103 0.70 21.20 16.05
N MET A 104 0.11 21.17 17.25
CA MET A 104 0.15 19.99 18.12
C MET A 104 -0.44 18.76 17.45
N LEU A 105 -1.62 18.86 16.83
CA LEU A 105 -2.26 17.74 16.13
C LEU A 105 -1.49 17.32 14.88
N THR A 106 -0.88 18.26 14.17
CA THR A 106 -0.03 17.96 13.01
C THR A 106 1.19 17.13 13.42
N ILE A 107 1.84 17.49 14.53
CA ILE A 107 2.98 16.72 15.07
C ILE A 107 2.55 15.29 15.44
N GLN A 108 1.41 15.14 16.12
CA GLN A 108 0.87 13.82 16.49
C GLN A 108 0.55 12.97 15.25
N ALA A 109 -0.15 13.55 14.26
CA ALA A 109 -0.50 12.87 13.02
C ALA A 109 0.76 12.47 12.23
N ALA A 110 1.77 13.33 12.17
CA ALA A 110 3.05 13.05 11.52
C ALA A 110 3.80 11.89 12.20
N ALA A 111 3.82 11.86 13.54
CA ALA A 111 4.44 10.78 14.30
C ALA A 111 3.74 9.43 14.07
N LEU A 112 2.40 9.40 14.02
CA LEU A 112 1.64 8.21 13.67
C LEU A 112 1.93 7.75 12.23
N ALA A 113 2.02 8.68 11.28
CA ALA A 113 2.36 8.37 9.90
C ALA A 113 3.79 7.82 9.74
N GLU A 114 4.75 8.28 10.55
CA GLU A 114 6.12 7.76 10.60
C GLU A 114 6.18 6.37 11.26
N SER A 115 5.44 6.15 12.34
CA SER A 115 5.34 4.82 12.98
C SER A 115 4.87 3.73 12.02
N ASN A 116 3.96 4.07 11.09
CA ASN A 116 3.54 3.14 10.04
C ASN A 116 4.69 2.71 9.10
N ARG A 117 5.68 3.61 8.87
CA ARG A 117 6.85 3.32 8.03
C ARG A 117 7.88 2.44 8.76
N HIS A 118 8.02 2.60 10.07
CA HIS A 118 8.97 1.82 10.87
C HIS A 118 8.43 0.47 11.35
N SER A 119 7.12 0.33 11.51
CA SER A 119 6.48 -0.92 11.96
C SER A 119 6.33 -1.99 10.86
N SER A 120 7.05 -1.86 9.73
CA SER A 120 6.90 -2.68 8.51
C SER A 120 8.18 -3.33 7.99
#